data_AF-R6QX85-F1
#
_entry.id   AF-R6QX85-F1
#
_cell.length_a   1.000
_cell.length_b   1.000
_cell.length_c   1.000
_cell.angle_alpha   90.00
_cell.angle_beta   90.00
_cell.angle_gamma   90.00
#
_symmetry.space_group_name_H-M   'P 1'
#
loop_
_entity.id
_entity.type
_entity.pdbx_description
1 polymer ?
#
loop_
_entity_poly.entity_id
_entity_poly.type
_entity_poly.pdbx_seq_one_letter_code
_entity_poly.pdbx_strand_id
1 'polypeptide(L)'
;MNQTTRYVMDIYQVSVIIRDTLEYLIPKKDGYNAEVYKQRKEIIKISLSENHPFAKFLENNKELGEKVKNNMTDFYELVYGDESRAVFLENDKVVVDSGYSTQLLDYVVGLHETIYEICLGFIKNAKENNTYEEDFEMLVTKENAFYRSVASLVITDQVHRLFVEFNKAMHESKGEATPQSNFIGNELKKNIGFFAFVEQHAHYEDDIYKLAVEKTKFVIDCMGGKQKLDDTGEGLRKEILNLHELWTKCVVLTEAEWRGIYQKEVQNLLAYDKERQQQANVQPTNEATETPVEETKAE
;
A
#
# COMPACT_ATOMS: atom_id res chain seq x y z
N MET A 1 16.31 -17.03 -5.21
CA MET A 1 15.08 -16.60 -5.88
C MET A 1 14.77 -17.56 -7.01
N ASN A 2 13.57 -18.11 -7.03
CA ASN A 2 13.06 -18.94 -8.12
C ASN A 2 12.07 -18.16 -9.00
N GLN A 3 11.63 -18.78 -10.10
CA GLN A 3 10.74 -18.12 -11.08
C GLN A 3 9.37 -17.74 -10.50
N THR A 4 8.84 -18.52 -9.55
CA THR A 4 7.58 -18.21 -8.85
C THR A 4 7.75 -16.95 -8.01
N THR A 5 8.76 -16.91 -7.13
CA THR A 5 9.02 -15.73 -6.29
C THR A 5 9.30 -14.50 -7.14
N ARG A 6 10.11 -14.62 -8.20
CA ARG A 6 10.35 -13.53 -9.15
C ARG A 6 9.01 -12.99 -9.69
N TYR A 7 8.13 -13.85 -10.18
CA TYR A 7 6.83 -13.42 -10.74
C TYR A 7 6.01 -12.61 -9.71
N VAL A 8 5.98 -13.06 -8.46
CA VAL A 8 5.19 -12.44 -7.40
C VAL A 8 5.84 -11.17 -6.85
N MET A 9 7.16 -11.03 -6.94
CA MET A 9 7.86 -9.78 -6.57
C MET A 9 7.35 -8.56 -7.36
N ASP A 10 6.99 -8.74 -8.64
CA ASP A 10 6.40 -7.67 -9.46
C ASP A 10 5.01 -7.25 -8.93
N ILE A 11 4.22 -8.20 -8.42
CA ILE A 11 2.90 -7.94 -7.80
C ILE A 11 3.09 -7.26 -6.45
N TYR A 12 4.02 -7.77 -5.64
CA TYR A 12 4.37 -7.22 -4.34
C TYR A 12 4.85 -5.75 -4.45
N GLN A 13 5.61 -5.40 -5.49
CA GLN A 13 6.05 -4.03 -5.72
C GLN A 13 4.88 -3.05 -5.92
N VAL A 14 3.77 -3.50 -6.50
CA VAL A 14 2.54 -2.70 -6.60
C VAL A 14 2.00 -2.39 -5.20
N SER A 15 1.98 -3.38 -4.30
CA SER A 15 1.55 -3.20 -2.89
C SER A 15 2.38 -2.13 -2.19
N VAL A 16 3.71 -2.19 -2.36
CA VAL A 16 4.65 -1.23 -1.77
C VAL A 16 4.32 0.20 -2.22
N ILE A 17 4.04 0.42 -3.49
CA ILE A 17 3.72 1.75 -4.02
C ILE A 17 2.36 2.24 -3.54
N ILE A 18 1.38 1.34 -3.42
CA ILE A 18 0.06 1.67 -2.86
C ILE A 18 0.20 2.12 -1.41
N ARG A 19 0.91 1.36 -0.56
CA ARG A 19 1.22 1.80 0.82
C ARG A 19 1.93 3.15 0.81
N ASP A 20 2.97 3.29 0.00
CA ASP A 20 3.79 4.50 -0.07
C ASP A 20 2.99 5.75 -0.50
N THR A 21 1.83 5.57 -1.13
CA THR A 21 0.92 6.67 -1.46
C THR A 21 0.35 7.35 -0.19
N LEU A 22 0.33 6.65 0.95
CA LEU A 22 -0.01 7.24 2.25
C LEU A 22 0.94 8.38 2.65
N GLU A 23 2.16 8.42 2.11
CA GLU A 23 3.10 9.52 2.32
C GLU A 23 2.48 10.88 1.98
N TYR A 24 1.64 10.95 0.94
CA TYR A 24 0.99 12.19 0.52
C TYR A 24 -0.07 12.68 1.52
N LEU A 25 -0.51 11.83 2.44
CA LEU A 25 -1.42 12.21 3.51
C LEU A 25 -0.69 12.73 4.76
N ILE A 26 0.63 12.66 4.79
CA ILE A 26 1.48 13.19 5.85
C ILE A 26 2.02 14.55 5.40
N PRO A 27 1.67 15.67 6.06
CA PRO A 27 2.18 16.99 5.68
C PRO A 27 3.71 17.08 5.81
N LYS A 28 4.39 17.49 4.74
CA LYS A 28 5.86 17.68 4.72
C LYS A 28 6.23 19.15 4.55
N LYS A 29 7.06 19.67 5.46
CA LYS A 29 7.56 21.06 5.41
C LYS A 29 8.38 21.34 4.15
N ASP A 30 9.20 20.37 3.74
CA ASP A 30 10.10 20.49 2.58
C ASP A 30 9.43 20.06 1.26
N GLY A 31 8.12 19.76 1.29
CA GLY A 31 7.38 19.20 0.17
C GLY A 31 7.67 17.71 -0.06
N TYR A 32 7.15 17.18 -1.17
CA TYR A 32 7.36 15.79 -1.58
C TYR A 32 8.34 15.70 -2.76
N ASN A 33 9.01 14.57 -2.87
CA ASN A 33 9.99 14.34 -3.93
C ASN A 33 9.28 14.04 -5.26
N ALA A 34 9.40 14.97 -6.22
CA ALA A 34 8.77 14.84 -7.54
C ALA A 34 9.34 13.69 -8.37
N GLU A 35 10.61 13.35 -8.21
CA GLU A 35 11.23 12.23 -8.91
C GLU A 35 10.68 10.90 -8.39
N VAL A 36 10.52 10.76 -7.08
CA VAL A 36 9.88 9.58 -6.47
C VAL A 36 8.43 9.44 -6.94
N TYR A 37 7.69 10.56 -7.03
CA TYR A 37 6.33 10.54 -7.61
C TYR A 37 6.32 10.06 -9.06
N LYS A 38 7.19 10.60 -9.92
CA LYS A 38 7.32 10.20 -11.33
C LYS A 38 7.67 8.71 -11.48
N GLN A 39 8.57 8.19 -10.63
CA GLN A 39 8.93 6.78 -10.60
C GLN A 39 7.74 5.89 -10.20
N ARG A 40 7.03 6.25 -9.13
CA ARG A 40 5.82 5.52 -8.69
C ARG A 40 4.73 5.51 -9.78
N LYS A 41 4.51 6.65 -10.43
CA LYS A 41 3.59 6.79 -11.58
C LYS A 41 3.93 5.80 -12.69
N GLU A 42 5.18 5.77 -13.14
CA GLU A 42 5.59 4.89 -14.23
C GLU A 42 5.51 3.41 -13.85
N ILE A 43 5.87 3.04 -12.61
CA ILE A 43 5.75 1.64 -12.17
C ILE A 43 4.30 1.19 -12.19
N ILE A 44 3.36 1.94 -11.61
CA ILE A 44 1.93 1.55 -11.61
C ILE A 44 1.38 1.47 -13.05
N LYS A 45 1.75 2.43 -13.90
CA LYS A 45 1.38 2.43 -15.33
C LYS A 45 1.87 1.16 -16.04
N ILE A 46 3.13 0.78 -15.84
CA ILE A 46 3.68 -0.46 -16.38
C ILE A 46 2.98 -1.68 -15.79
N SER A 47 2.67 -1.66 -14.48
CA SER A 47 2.02 -2.77 -13.80
C SER A 47 0.63 -3.11 -14.33
N LEU A 48 -0.05 -2.13 -14.93
CA LEU A 48 -1.36 -2.27 -15.57
C LEU A 48 -1.29 -2.64 -17.05
N SER A 49 -0.09 -2.70 -17.65
CA SER A 49 0.09 -3.12 -19.04
C SER A 49 -0.06 -4.64 -19.22
N GLU A 50 -0.61 -5.08 -20.35
CA GLU A 50 -0.99 -6.48 -20.65
C GLU A 50 0.14 -7.52 -20.41
N ASN A 51 1.40 -7.11 -20.52
CA ASN A 51 2.53 -8.03 -20.38
C ASN A 51 3.02 -8.21 -18.93
N HIS A 52 2.57 -7.36 -18.00
CA HIS A 52 3.03 -7.38 -16.62
C HIS A 52 2.40 -8.52 -15.80
N PRO A 53 3.13 -9.15 -14.86
CA PRO A 53 2.59 -10.21 -14.00
C PRO A 53 1.30 -9.85 -13.27
N PHE A 54 1.19 -8.61 -12.80
CA PHE A 54 -0.03 -8.15 -12.14
C PHE A 54 -1.24 -8.13 -13.09
N ALA A 55 -1.13 -7.50 -14.26
CA ALA A 55 -2.22 -7.48 -15.25
C ALA A 55 -2.65 -8.89 -15.68
N LYS A 56 -1.68 -9.78 -15.97
CA LYS A 56 -1.94 -11.18 -16.33
C LYS A 56 -2.63 -11.95 -15.20
N PHE A 57 -2.22 -11.72 -13.96
CA PHE A 57 -2.89 -12.32 -12.81
C PHE A 57 -4.36 -11.89 -12.76
N LEU A 58 -4.64 -10.59 -12.94
CA LEU A 58 -6.01 -10.09 -12.94
C LEU A 58 -6.85 -10.71 -14.07
N GLU A 59 -6.32 -10.77 -15.30
CA GLU A 59 -7.02 -11.37 -16.44
C GLU A 59 -7.41 -12.83 -16.20
N ASN A 60 -6.55 -13.60 -15.54
CA ASN A 60 -6.81 -15.00 -15.20
C ASN A 60 -7.87 -15.19 -14.11
N ASN A 61 -8.25 -14.13 -13.37
CA ASN A 61 -9.20 -14.17 -12.25
C ASN A 61 -10.59 -13.61 -12.61
N LYS A 62 -10.91 -13.45 -13.90
CA LYS A 62 -12.25 -13.10 -14.43
C LYS A 62 -12.87 -11.88 -13.72
N GLU A 63 -14.10 -11.98 -13.24
CA GLU A 63 -14.89 -10.90 -12.63
C GLU A 63 -14.16 -10.24 -11.44
N LEU A 64 -13.52 -11.02 -10.59
CA LEU A 64 -12.75 -10.47 -9.47
C LEU A 64 -11.54 -9.68 -9.98
N GLY A 65 -10.85 -10.22 -10.99
CA GLY A 65 -9.73 -9.56 -11.63
C GLY A 65 -10.11 -8.25 -12.33
N GLU A 66 -11.24 -8.22 -13.04
CA GLU A 66 -11.79 -7.02 -13.67
C GLU A 66 -12.11 -5.94 -12.62
N LYS A 67 -12.73 -6.32 -11.50
CA LYS A 67 -13.01 -5.36 -10.41
C LYS A 67 -11.74 -4.74 -9.85
N VAL A 68 -10.70 -5.55 -9.60
CA VAL A 68 -9.42 -5.05 -9.09
C VAL A 68 -8.71 -4.18 -10.13
N LYS A 69 -8.76 -4.56 -11.42
CA LYS A 69 -8.21 -3.75 -12.52
C LYS A 69 -8.88 -2.38 -12.60
N ASN A 70 -10.20 -2.33 -12.48
CA ASN A 70 -10.95 -1.07 -12.48
C ASN A 70 -10.59 -0.21 -11.26
N ASN A 71 -10.57 -0.78 -10.05
CA ASN A 71 -10.18 -0.06 -8.85
C ASN A 71 -8.74 0.50 -8.93
N MET A 72 -7.80 -0.28 -9.48
CA MET A 72 -6.42 0.17 -9.70
C MET A 72 -6.32 1.27 -10.77
N THR A 73 -7.16 1.20 -11.80
CA THR A 73 -7.22 2.24 -12.85
C THR A 73 -7.78 3.53 -12.27
N ASP A 74 -8.87 3.47 -11.51
CA ASP A 74 -9.44 4.66 -10.85
C ASP A 74 -8.46 5.27 -9.84
N PHE A 75 -7.76 4.42 -9.08
CA PHE A 75 -6.68 4.87 -8.19
C PHE A 75 -5.55 5.54 -8.97
N TYR A 76 -5.10 4.94 -10.07
CA TYR A 76 -4.09 5.54 -10.94
C TYR A 76 -4.55 6.90 -11.44
N GLU A 77 -5.75 7.02 -12.02
CA GLU A 77 -6.26 8.30 -12.52
C GLU A 77 -6.42 9.35 -11.42
N LEU A 78 -6.77 8.95 -10.19
CA LEU A 78 -6.89 9.86 -9.07
C LEU A 78 -5.53 10.46 -8.63
N VAL A 79 -4.47 9.64 -8.64
CA VAL A 79 -3.20 9.93 -7.95
C VAL A 79 -2.02 10.13 -8.90
N TYR A 80 -1.92 9.34 -9.95
CA TYR A 80 -0.75 9.23 -10.83
C TYR A 80 -1.07 9.53 -12.30
N GLY A 81 -2.35 9.67 -12.66
CA GLY A 81 -2.82 10.01 -14.00
C GLY A 81 -2.22 11.31 -14.54
N ASP A 82 -2.40 11.55 -15.84
CA ASP A 82 -1.97 12.83 -16.44
C ASP A 82 -2.89 13.97 -15.99
N GLU A 83 -4.17 13.68 -15.76
CA GLU A 83 -5.19 14.60 -15.24
C GLU A 83 -5.51 14.30 -13.76
N SER A 84 -4.50 13.86 -13.00
CA SER A 84 -4.68 13.50 -11.60
C SER A 84 -5.11 14.71 -10.77
N ARG A 85 -5.97 14.47 -9.77
CA ARG A 85 -6.63 15.52 -9.00
C ARG A 85 -6.36 15.47 -7.50
N ALA A 86 -5.98 14.31 -6.96
CA ALA A 86 -5.65 14.17 -5.55
C ALA A 86 -4.17 14.48 -5.29
N VAL A 87 -3.29 14.00 -6.18
CA VAL A 87 -1.85 14.27 -6.16
C VAL A 87 -1.42 14.57 -7.58
N PHE A 88 -0.74 15.67 -7.83
CA PHE A 88 -0.34 16.08 -9.18
C PHE A 88 0.95 16.89 -9.18
N LEU A 89 1.53 17.09 -10.37
CA LEU A 89 2.71 17.93 -10.54
C LEU A 89 2.30 19.34 -10.99
N GLU A 90 2.75 20.35 -10.26
CA GLU A 90 2.66 21.74 -10.66
C GLU A 90 4.05 22.38 -10.55
N ASN A 91 4.59 22.89 -11.65
CA ASN A 91 5.95 23.46 -11.71
C ASN A 91 7.03 22.54 -11.11
N ASP A 92 7.01 21.25 -11.48
CA ASP A 92 7.89 20.19 -10.96
C ASP A 92 7.81 19.95 -9.43
N LYS A 93 6.76 20.45 -8.77
CA LYS A 93 6.47 20.15 -7.37
C LYS A 93 5.24 19.28 -7.27
N VAL A 94 5.28 18.33 -6.34
CA VAL A 94 4.11 17.52 -6.02
C VAL A 94 3.17 18.37 -5.17
N VAL A 95 1.94 18.53 -5.65
CA VAL A 95 0.83 19.17 -4.97
C VAL A 95 -0.15 18.08 -4.53
N VAL A 96 -0.67 18.20 -3.31
CA VAL A 96 -1.66 17.29 -2.75
C VAL A 96 -2.91 18.07 -2.39
N ASP A 97 -4.06 17.63 -2.91
CA ASP A 97 -5.35 18.18 -2.52
C ASP A 97 -5.94 17.39 -1.35
N SER A 98 -5.97 18.03 -0.18
CA SER A 98 -6.52 17.48 1.07
C SER A 98 -8.01 17.13 1.00
N GLY A 99 -8.76 17.66 0.02
CA GLY A 99 -10.16 17.30 -0.22
C GLY A 99 -10.35 15.83 -0.61
N TYR A 100 -9.29 15.18 -1.10
CA TYR A 100 -9.31 13.77 -1.50
C TYR A 100 -8.73 12.82 -0.43
N SER A 101 -8.37 13.28 0.77
CA SER A 101 -7.71 12.43 1.79
C SER A 101 -8.50 11.15 2.13
N THR A 102 -9.81 11.24 2.37
CA THR A 102 -10.63 10.04 2.65
C THR A 102 -10.72 9.11 1.43
N GLN A 103 -10.82 9.65 0.22
CA GLN A 103 -10.89 8.84 -0.99
C GLN A 103 -9.56 8.13 -1.28
N LEU A 104 -8.43 8.79 -1.03
CA LEU A 104 -7.11 8.18 -1.09
C LEU A 104 -6.99 7.02 -0.09
N LEU A 105 -7.43 7.22 1.15
CA LEU A 105 -7.43 6.16 2.16
C LEU A 105 -8.30 4.96 1.75
N ASP A 106 -9.49 5.20 1.19
CA ASP A 106 -10.38 4.15 0.72
C ASP A 106 -9.68 3.24 -0.31
N TYR A 107 -9.07 3.84 -1.34
CA TYR A 107 -8.32 3.10 -2.34
C TYR A 107 -7.13 2.36 -1.74
N VAL A 108 -6.29 3.04 -0.96
CA VAL A 108 -5.08 2.42 -0.41
C VAL A 108 -5.44 1.25 0.50
N VAL A 109 -6.42 1.43 1.40
CA VAL A 109 -6.81 0.39 2.36
C VAL A 109 -7.37 -0.84 1.65
N GLY A 110 -8.24 -0.66 0.67
CA GLY A 110 -8.83 -1.76 -0.08
C GLY A 110 -7.84 -2.46 -1.03
N LEU A 111 -7.02 -1.70 -1.76
CA LEU A 111 -6.09 -2.24 -2.73
C LEU A 111 -4.90 -2.95 -2.08
N HIS A 112 -4.35 -2.39 -0.99
CA HIS A 112 -3.26 -3.04 -0.25
C HIS A 112 -3.71 -4.40 0.28
N GLU A 113 -4.87 -4.47 0.95
CA GLU A 113 -5.42 -5.73 1.44
C GLU A 113 -5.59 -6.77 0.32
N THR A 114 -6.16 -6.33 -0.81
CA THR A 114 -6.38 -7.20 -1.96
C THR A 114 -5.06 -7.79 -2.48
N ILE A 115 -4.02 -6.97 -2.61
CA ILE A 115 -2.72 -7.42 -3.14
C ILE A 115 -1.98 -8.26 -2.11
N TYR A 116 -2.09 -7.94 -0.83
CA TYR A 116 -1.55 -8.76 0.25
C TYR A 116 -2.12 -10.18 0.21
N GLU A 117 -3.45 -10.32 0.08
CA GLU A 117 -4.11 -11.63 -0.06
C GLU A 117 -3.67 -12.39 -1.33
N ILE A 118 -3.41 -11.68 -2.43
CA ILE A 118 -2.82 -12.28 -3.64
C ILE A 118 -1.44 -12.86 -3.32
N CYS A 119 -0.56 -12.10 -2.65
CA CYS A 119 0.75 -12.58 -2.23
C CYS A 119 0.66 -13.80 -1.31
N LEU A 120 -0.27 -13.82 -0.35
CA LEU A 120 -0.53 -14.99 0.51
C LEU A 120 -0.98 -16.21 -0.30
N GLY A 121 -1.85 -16.01 -1.29
CA GLY A 121 -2.28 -17.07 -2.21
C GLY A 121 -1.11 -17.70 -2.96
N PHE A 122 -0.16 -16.89 -3.42
CA PHE A 122 1.07 -17.38 -4.05
C PHE A 122 1.99 -18.13 -3.09
N ILE A 123 2.17 -17.63 -1.85
CA ILE A 123 2.96 -18.32 -0.82
C ILE A 123 2.39 -19.71 -0.56
N LYS A 124 1.06 -19.81 -0.39
CA LYS A 124 0.37 -21.08 -0.21
C LYS A 124 0.60 -22.03 -1.38
N ASN A 125 0.41 -21.54 -2.61
CA ASN A 125 0.64 -22.35 -3.81
C ASN A 125 2.11 -22.80 -3.95
N ALA A 126 3.07 -21.95 -3.58
CA ALA A 126 4.49 -22.28 -3.62
C ALA A 126 4.85 -23.40 -2.63
N LYS A 127 4.22 -23.41 -1.44
CA LYS A 127 4.35 -24.49 -0.45
C LYS A 127 3.79 -25.82 -0.98
N GLU A 128 2.66 -25.79 -1.68
CA GLU A 128 2.04 -26.97 -2.29
C GLU A 128 2.88 -27.54 -3.47
N ASN A 129 3.63 -26.68 -4.16
CA ASN A 129 4.39 -27.03 -5.38
C ASN A 129 5.91 -27.13 -5.18
N ASN A 130 6.42 -27.16 -3.94
CA ASN A 130 7.86 -27.23 -3.63
C ASN A 130 8.70 -26.09 -4.27
N THR A 131 8.12 -24.90 -4.44
CA THR A 131 8.80 -23.69 -4.91
C THR A 131 8.80 -22.58 -3.85
N TYR A 132 8.58 -22.95 -2.60
CA TYR A 132 8.53 -22.04 -1.47
C TYR A 132 9.90 -21.44 -1.14
N GLU A 133 9.93 -20.12 -0.91
CA GLU A 133 11.09 -19.39 -0.41
C GLU A 133 10.69 -18.63 0.87
N GLU A 134 11.35 -18.98 1.99
CA GLU A 134 11.06 -18.42 3.31
C GLU A 134 11.28 -16.91 3.39
N ASP A 135 12.34 -16.42 2.74
CA ASP A 135 12.64 -14.99 2.68
C ASP A 135 11.50 -14.16 2.06
N PHE A 136 10.75 -14.72 1.09
CA PHE A 136 9.62 -14.05 0.48
C PHE A 136 8.41 -13.98 1.41
N GLU A 137 8.06 -15.06 2.11
CA GLU A 137 6.99 -15.02 3.11
C GLU A 137 7.32 -14.05 4.25
N MET A 138 8.59 -14.04 4.68
CA MET A 138 9.05 -13.08 5.68
C MET A 138 8.96 -11.64 5.17
N LEU A 139 9.32 -11.37 3.91
CA LEU A 139 9.16 -10.06 3.28
C LEU A 139 7.70 -9.59 3.32
N VAL A 140 6.77 -10.43 2.86
CA VAL A 140 5.33 -10.13 2.81
C VAL A 140 4.77 -9.90 4.22
N THR A 141 5.19 -10.70 5.20
CA THR A 141 4.77 -10.56 6.61
C THR A 141 5.24 -9.24 7.21
N LYS A 142 6.50 -8.87 7.00
CA LYS A 142 7.07 -7.63 7.54
C LYS A 142 6.55 -6.40 6.81
N GLU A 143 6.26 -6.51 5.52
CA GLU A 143 5.60 -5.46 4.76
C GLU A 143 4.20 -5.19 5.32
N ASN A 144 3.41 -6.24 5.60
CA ASN A 144 2.09 -6.09 6.19
C ASN A 144 2.17 -5.37 7.54
N ALA A 145 3.07 -5.78 8.44
CA ALA A 145 3.25 -5.11 9.74
C ALA A 145 3.61 -3.62 9.59
N PHE A 146 4.47 -3.30 8.61
CA PHE A 146 4.83 -1.93 8.30
C PHE A 146 3.64 -1.12 7.75
N TYR A 147 2.91 -1.69 6.78
CA TYR A 147 1.69 -1.08 6.25
C TYR A 147 0.66 -0.81 7.35
N ARG A 148 0.35 -1.78 8.23
CA ARG A 148 -0.64 -1.59 9.30
C ARG A 148 -0.25 -0.43 10.21
N SER A 149 1.04 -0.30 10.52
CA SER A 149 1.58 0.79 11.34
C SER A 149 1.44 2.15 10.65
N VAL A 150 1.82 2.25 9.37
CA VAL A 150 1.72 3.50 8.59
C VAL A 150 0.27 3.90 8.36
N ALA A 151 -0.57 2.96 7.93
CA ALA A 151 -1.99 3.21 7.70
C ALA A 151 -2.67 3.68 9.00
N SER A 152 -2.40 3.03 10.13
CA SER A 152 -2.98 3.42 11.41
C SER A 152 -2.52 4.80 11.87
N LEU A 153 -1.24 5.14 11.71
CA LEU A 153 -0.74 6.50 11.99
C LEU A 153 -1.49 7.54 11.15
N VAL A 154 -1.56 7.34 9.84
CA VAL A 154 -2.18 8.30 8.92
C VAL A 154 -3.68 8.43 9.18
N ILE A 155 -4.38 7.31 9.38
CA ILE A 155 -5.82 7.30 9.66
C ILE A 155 -6.10 8.00 11.00
N THR A 156 -5.30 7.77 12.04
CA THR A 156 -5.52 8.41 13.35
C THR A 156 -5.27 9.91 13.33
N ASP A 157 -4.24 10.37 12.62
CA ASP A 157 -4.01 11.80 12.37
C ASP A 157 -5.17 12.42 11.57
N GLN A 158 -5.69 11.71 10.57
CA GLN A 158 -6.84 12.15 9.78
C GLN A 158 -8.13 12.24 10.62
N VAL A 159 -8.39 11.25 11.47
CA VAL A 159 -9.51 11.24 12.43
C VAL A 159 -9.42 12.45 13.36
N HIS A 160 -8.23 12.73 13.91
CA HIS A 160 -8.03 13.91 14.75
C HIS A 160 -8.32 15.21 14.01
N ARG A 161 -7.81 15.37 12.78
CA ARG A 161 -8.07 16.56 11.96
C ARG A 161 -9.56 16.77 11.73
N LEU A 162 -10.25 15.74 11.26
CA LEU A 162 -11.70 15.77 11.01
C LEU A 162 -12.49 16.05 12.30
N PHE A 163 -12.06 15.52 13.44
CA PHE A 163 -12.67 15.82 14.73
C PHE A 163 -12.53 17.31 15.11
N VAL A 164 -11.36 17.91 14.91
CA VAL A 164 -11.16 19.35 15.15
C VAL A 164 -12.02 20.20 14.22
N GLU A 165 -12.06 19.86 12.92
CA GLU A 165 -12.90 20.53 11.93
C GLU A 165 -14.40 20.41 12.27
N PHE A 166 -14.83 19.23 12.70
CA PHE A 166 -16.20 18.99 13.13
C PHE A 166 -16.57 19.85 14.34
N ASN A 167 -15.74 19.87 15.37
CA ASN A 167 -15.98 20.70 16.57
C ASN A 167 -16.01 22.19 16.24
N LYS A 168 -15.12 22.64 15.34
CA LYS A 168 -15.12 24.02 14.85
C LYS A 168 -16.45 24.35 14.16
N ALA A 169 -16.88 23.51 13.21
CA ALA A 169 -18.14 23.71 12.49
C ALA A 169 -19.35 23.73 13.45
N MET A 170 -19.38 22.84 14.44
CA MET A 170 -20.43 22.80 15.47
C MET A 170 -20.38 24.02 16.39
N HIS A 171 -19.20 24.53 16.74
CA HIS A 171 -19.08 25.72 17.57
C HIS A 171 -19.56 26.98 16.83
N GLU A 172 -19.17 27.13 15.56
CA GLU A 172 -19.59 28.22 14.68
C GLU A 172 -21.13 28.23 14.47
N SER A 173 -21.76 27.06 14.45
CA SER A 173 -23.21 26.89 14.39
C SER A 173 -23.91 26.83 15.76
N LYS A 174 -23.22 27.17 16.87
CA LYS A 174 -23.75 27.14 18.25
C LYS A 174 -24.36 25.78 18.65
N GLY A 175 -23.83 24.69 18.12
CA GLY A 175 -24.25 23.33 18.38
C GLY A 175 -25.32 22.80 17.41
N GLU A 176 -25.77 23.59 16.43
CA GLU A 176 -26.74 23.14 15.44
C GLU A 176 -26.06 22.38 14.30
N ALA A 177 -26.64 21.25 13.88
CA ALA A 177 -26.12 20.50 12.75
C ALA A 177 -26.31 21.27 11.43
N THR A 178 -25.27 21.30 10.60
CA THR A 178 -25.25 21.97 9.29
C THR A 178 -24.90 20.97 8.19
N PRO A 179 -25.13 21.29 6.90
CA PRO A 179 -24.62 20.46 5.80
C PRO A 179 -23.11 20.20 5.90
N GLN A 180 -22.34 21.21 6.33
CA GLN A 180 -20.89 21.09 6.52
C GLN A 180 -20.54 20.15 7.68
N SER A 181 -21.16 20.32 8.87
CA SER A 181 -20.86 19.43 10.00
C SER A 181 -21.31 17.99 9.75
N ASN A 182 -22.41 17.80 9.03
CA ASN A 182 -22.87 16.47 8.59
C ASN A 182 -21.88 15.82 7.60
N PHE A 183 -21.36 16.59 6.64
CA PHE A 183 -20.34 16.09 5.71
C PHE A 183 -19.08 15.66 6.47
N ILE A 184 -18.51 16.53 7.30
CA ILE A 184 -17.31 16.21 8.09
C ILE A 184 -17.56 15.02 9.02
N GLY A 185 -18.74 14.96 9.66
CA GLY A 185 -19.12 13.84 10.51
C GLY A 185 -19.22 12.50 9.77
N ASN A 186 -19.65 12.50 8.50
CA ASN A 186 -19.64 11.30 7.66
C ASN A 186 -18.21 10.88 7.29
N GLU A 187 -17.36 11.84 6.94
CA GLU A 187 -15.94 11.59 6.65
C GLU A 187 -15.21 11.04 7.88
N LEU A 188 -15.46 11.59 9.06
CA LEU A 188 -14.94 11.09 10.34
C LEU A 188 -15.33 9.63 10.58
N LYS A 189 -16.60 9.28 10.37
CA LYS A 189 -17.09 7.89 10.50
C LYS A 189 -16.42 6.94 9.52
N LYS A 190 -16.22 7.35 8.27
CA LYS A 190 -15.51 6.54 7.26
C LYS A 190 -14.07 6.26 7.71
N ASN A 191 -13.35 7.29 8.17
CA ASN A 191 -11.96 7.15 8.62
C ASN A 191 -11.84 6.23 9.86
N ILE A 192 -12.77 6.32 10.80
CA ILE A 192 -12.86 5.35 11.91
C ILE A 192 -13.10 3.92 11.38
N GLY A 193 -13.95 3.79 10.35
CA GLY A 193 -14.18 2.52 9.66
C GLY A 193 -12.92 1.95 8.99
N PHE A 194 -12.09 2.79 8.37
CA PHE A 194 -10.79 2.37 7.81
C PHE A 194 -9.86 1.85 8.90
N PHE A 195 -9.79 2.52 10.05
CA PHE A 195 -8.98 2.04 11.17
C PHE A 195 -9.45 0.66 11.64
N ALA A 196 -10.76 0.47 11.83
CA ALA A 196 -11.33 -0.81 12.23
C ALA A 196 -11.04 -1.91 11.20
N PHE A 197 -11.09 -1.58 9.91
CA PHE A 197 -10.74 -2.52 8.84
C PHE A 197 -9.26 -2.91 8.89
N VAL A 198 -8.36 -1.94 9.01
CA VAL A 198 -6.90 -2.18 9.12
C VAL A 198 -6.58 -3.05 10.32
N GLU A 199 -7.20 -2.76 11.47
CA GLU A 199 -7.05 -3.55 12.70
C GLU A 199 -7.55 -5.00 12.52
N GLN A 200 -8.74 -5.19 11.96
CA GLN A 200 -9.36 -6.51 11.80
C GLN A 200 -8.49 -7.48 10.98
N HIS A 201 -7.71 -6.96 10.04
CA HIS A 201 -6.83 -7.73 9.16
C HIS A 201 -5.35 -7.71 9.61
N ALA A 202 -5.07 -7.16 10.80
CA ALA A 202 -3.74 -7.20 11.37
C ALA A 202 -3.41 -8.61 11.90
N HIS A 203 -2.72 -9.41 11.08
CA HIS A 203 -2.30 -10.78 11.42
C HIS A 203 -0.88 -10.83 11.99
N TYR A 204 -0.56 -9.98 12.97
CA TYR A 204 0.71 -10.06 13.69
C TYR A 204 0.56 -9.64 15.16
N GLU A 205 1.40 -10.22 16.01
CA GLU A 205 1.39 -9.98 17.45
C GLU A 205 2.61 -9.14 17.84
N ASP A 206 2.38 -7.84 18.05
CA ASP A 206 3.37 -6.92 18.61
C ASP A 206 2.73 -6.11 19.75
N ASP A 207 3.40 -6.05 20.90
CA ASP A 207 2.85 -5.42 22.10
C ASP A 207 2.70 -3.90 21.94
N ILE A 208 3.60 -3.25 21.20
CA ILE A 208 3.54 -1.80 20.96
C ILE A 208 2.39 -1.49 20.02
N TYR A 209 2.20 -2.31 18.98
CA TYR A 209 1.05 -2.22 18.08
C TYR A 209 -0.28 -2.42 18.83
N LYS A 210 -0.40 -3.48 19.63
CA LYS A 210 -1.60 -3.75 20.44
C LYS A 210 -1.92 -2.56 21.36
N LEU A 211 -0.90 -2.02 22.04
CA LEU A 211 -1.05 -0.82 22.86
C LEU A 211 -1.50 0.41 22.05
N ALA A 212 -0.97 0.60 20.84
CA ALA A 212 -1.36 1.68 19.94
C ALA A 212 -2.82 1.57 19.48
N VAL A 213 -3.26 0.35 19.19
CA VAL A 213 -4.66 0.06 18.85
C VAL A 213 -5.59 0.36 20.01
N GLU A 214 -5.27 -0.12 21.22
CA GLU A 214 -6.07 0.14 22.43
C GLU A 214 -6.17 1.64 22.71
N LYS A 215 -5.04 2.36 22.61
CA LYS A 215 -5.00 3.81 22.78
C LYS A 215 -5.79 4.54 21.71
N THR A 216 -5.77 4.07 20.46
CA THR A 216 -6.59 4.62 19.37
C THR A 216 -8.08 4.52 19.69
N LYS A 217 -8.53 3.35 20.12
CA LYS A 217 -9.94 3.13 20.52
C LYS A 217 -10.35 4.03 21.68
N PHE A 218 -9.51 4.12 22.70
CA PHE A 218 -9.72 5.03 23.82
C PHE A 218 -9.90 6.48 23.37
N VAL A 219 -9.00 6.98 22.50
CA VAL A 219 -9.06 8.34 21.97
C VAL A 219 -10.34 8.56 21.16
N ILE A 220 -10.74 7.61 20.31
CA ILE A 220 -11.99 7.67 19.54
C ILE A 220 -13.22 7.69 20.46
N ASP A 221 -13.23 6.87 21.51
CA ASP A 221 -14.34 6.84 22.47
C ASP A 221 -14.42 8.12 23.31
N CYS A 222 -13.28 8.75 23.64
CA CYS A 222 -13.24 10.07 24.24
C CYS A 222 -13.76 11.15 23.28
N MET A 223 -13.36 11.15 22.00
CA MET A 223 -13.89 12.05 20.97
C MET A 223 -15.40 11.92 20.83
N GLY A 224 -15.93 10.69 20.91
CA GLY A 224 -17.36 10.40 20.85
C GLY A 224 -18.13 10.64 22.16
N GLY A 225 -17.46 11.08 23.23
CA GLY A 225 -18.07 11.30 24.55
C GLY A 225 -18.50 10.04 25.30
N LYS A 226 -18.09 8.85 24.84
CA LYS A 226 -18.38 7.55 25.49
C LYS A 226 -17.48 7.31 26.68
N GLN A 227 -16.26 7.83 26.64
CA GLN A 227 -15.28 7.72 27.71
C GLN A 227 -14.87 9.10 28.23
N LYS A 228 -14.80 9.23 29.55
CA LYS A 228 -14.30 10.45 30.20
C LYS A 228 -12.78 10.41 30.26
N LEU A 229 -12.16 11.57 30.05
CA LEU A 229 -10.75 11.76 30.34
C LEU A 229 -10.55 11.76 31.86
N ASP A 230 -9.35 11.43 32.29
CA ASP A 230 -8.95 11.57 33.67
C ASP A 230 -8.91 13.05 34.08
N ASP A 231 -9.22 13.32 35.36
CA ASP A 231 -9.27 14.68 35.90
C ASP A 231 -7.88 15.29 36.13
N THR A 232 -6.82 14.71 35.56
CA THR A 232 -5.41 15.13 35.71
C THR A 232 -5.10 16.45 35.00
N GLY A 233 -6.02 16.96 34.18
CA GLY A 233 -5.94 18.26 33.52
C GLY A 233 -5.13 18.28 32.23
N GLU A 234 -4.61 17.13 31.79
CA GLU A 234 -3.80 17.02 30.57
C GLU A 234 -4.66 16.90 29.29
N GLY A 235 -5.86 16.35 29.45
CA GLY A 235 -6.93 16.36 28.45
C GLY A 235 -6.66 15.55 27.17
N LEU A 236 -7.65 15.55 26.27
CA LEU A 236 -7.64 14.77 25.03
C LEU A 236 -6.42 15.08 24.14
N ARG A 237 -5.94 16.32 24.19
CA ARG A 237 -4.80 16.76 23.39
C ARG A 237 -3.53 15.99 23.75
N LYS A 238 -3.25 15.76 25.04
CA LYS A 238 -2.08 14.96 25.43
C LYS A 238 -2.22 13.52 24.97
N GLU A 239 -3.43 12.96 25.09
CA GLU A 239 -3.71 11.58 24.69
C GLU A 239 -3.50 11.37 23.19
N ILE A 240 -3.87 12.36 22.36
CA ILE A 240 -3.59 12.35 20.92
C ILE A 240 -2.10 12.45 20.61
N LEU A 241 -1.35 13.31 21.33
CA LEU A 241 0.10 13.42 21.15
C LEU A 241 0.81 12.10 21.51
N ASN A 242 0.46 11.52 22.66
CA ASN A 242 0.96 10.22 23.10
C ASN A 242 0.64 9.12 22.07
N LEU A 243 -0.57 9.14 21.51
CA LEU A 243 -0.98 8.20 20.48
C LEU A 243 -0.13 8.35 19.20
N HIS A 244 0.08 9.58 18.74
CA HIS A 244 0.90 9.87 17.57
C HIS A 244 2.35 9.39 17.76
N GLU A 245 2.95 9.65 18.93
CA GLU A 245 4.29 9.15 19.28
C GLU A 245 4.36 7.62 19.28
N LEU A 246 3.32 6.97 19.80
CA LEU A 246 3.24 5.51 19.85
C LEU A 246 3.14 4.90 18.45
N TRP A 247 2.28 5.44 17.58
CA TRP A 247 2.21 5.01 16.18
C TRP A 247 3.50 5.29 15.41
N THR A 248 4.13 6.43 15.64
CA THR A 248 5.45 6.75 15.05
C THR A 248 6.49 5.72 15.46
N LYS A 249 6.48 5.28 16.72
CA LYS A 249 7.38 4.20 17.19
C LYS A 249 7.10 2.87 16.47
N CYS A 250 5.83 2.49 16.29
CA CYS A 250 5.46 1.29 15.52
C CYS A 250 6.00 1.37 14.09
N VAL A 251 5.80 2.51 13.41
CA VAL A 251 6.28 2.76 12.05
C VAL A 251 7.80 2.60 11.96
N VAL A 252 8.57 3.23 12.85
CA VAL A 252 10.04 3.15 12.84
C VAL A 252 10.53 1.72 13.04
N LEU A 253 9.94 0.97 13.97
CA LEU A 253 10.35 -0.41 14.25
C LEU A 253 10.03 -1.34 13.08
N THR A 254 8.79 -1.30 12.59
CA THR A 254 8.35 -2.16 11.49
C THR A 254 9.03 -1.82 10.17
N GLU A 255 9.31 -0.54 9.90
CA GLU A 255 10.09 -0.11 8.75
C GLU A 255 11.50 -0.68 8.78
N ALA A 256 12.18 -0.61 9.93
CA ALA A 256 13.55 -1.09 10.06
C ALA A 256 13.65 -2.61 9.78
N GLU A 257 12.71 -3.39 10.31
CA GLU A 257 12.62 -4.82 10.07
C GLU A 257 12.34 -5.13 8.59
N TRP A 258 11.34 -4.47 8.01
CA TRP A 258 10.95 -4.63 6.62
C TRP A 258 12.08 -4.26 5.66
N ARG A 259 12.71 -3.09 5.87
CA ARG A 259 13.72 -2.53 4.96
C ARG A 259 14.91 -3.45 4.77
N GLY A 260 15.37 -4.10 5.83
CA GLY A 260 16.50 -5.03 5.76
C GLY A 260 16.21 -6.22 4.83
N ILE A 261 15.02 -6.80 4.94
CA ILE A 261 14.60 -7.94 4.11
C ILE A 261 14.30 -7.48 2.69
N TYR A 262 13.61 -6.34 2.53
CA TYR A 262 13.30 -5.78 1.22
C TYR A 262 14.56 -5.50 0.39
N GLN A 263 15.58 -4.90 1.00
CA GLN A 263 16.85 -4.66 0.30
C GLN A 263 17.51 -5.95 -0.16
N LYS A 264 17.53 -6.99 0.69
CA LYS A 264 18.05 -8.31 0.34
C LYS A 264 17.28 -8.91 -0.85
N GLU A 265 15.96 -8.92 -0.80
CA GLU A 265 15.12 -9.51 -1.86
C GLU A 265 15.20 -8.75 -3.19
N VAL A 266 15.34 -7.42 -3.16
CA VAL A 266 15.61 -6.63 -4.36
C VAL A 266 16.96 -6.99 -4.98
N GLN A 267 18.01 -7.18 -4.18
CA GLN A 267 19.30 -7.63 -4.71
C GLN A 267 19.21 -9.04 -5.32
N ASN A 268 18.47 -9.95 -4.67
CA ASN A 268 18.21 -11.29 -5.19
C ASN A 268 17.45 -11.25 -6.52
N LEU A 269 16.45 -10.37 -6.65
CA LEU A 269 15.71 -10.15 -7.89
C LEU A 269 16.62 -9.64 -9.01
N LEU A 270 17.44 -8.62 -8.74
CA LEU A 270 18.38 -8.07 -9.73
C LEU A 270 19.42 -9.10 -10.19
N ALA A 271 19.94 -9.92 -9.27
CA ALA A 271 20.86 -11.00 -9.59
C ALA A 271 20.19 -12.05 -10.48
N TYR A 272 18.97 -12.47 -10.14
CA TYR A 272 18.20 -13.45 -10.90
C TYR A 272 17.90 -12.96 -12.33
N ASP A 273 17.43 -11.73 -12.48
CA ASP A 273 17.12 -11.15 -13.80
C ASP A 273 18.39 -11.00 -14.66
N LYS A 274 19.53 -10.67 -14.04
CA LYS A 274 20.84 -10.60 -14.73
C LYS A 274 21.29 -11.97 -15.23
N GLU A 275 21.19 -13.02 -14.40
CA GLU A 275 21.52 -14.39 -14.79
C GLU A 275 20.65 -14.88 -15.94
N ARG A 276 19.34 -14.60 -15.90
CA ARG A 276 18.41 -14.92 -16.99
C ARG A 276 18.77 -14.22 -18.30
N GLN A 277 19.11 -12.94 -18.24
CA GLN A 277 19.55 -12.20 -19.43
C GLN A 277 20.84 -12.76 -20.02
N GLN A 278 21.79 -13.16 -19.16
CA GLN A 278 23.03 -13.80 -19.60
C GLN A 278 22.76 -15.16 -20.26
N GLN A 279 21.89 -15.98 -19.69
CA GLN A 279 21.50 -17.28 -20.28
C GLN A 279 20.78 -17.10 -21.63
N ALA A 280 19.88 -16.12 -21.74
CA ALA A 280 19.21 -15.79 -23.01
C ALA A 280 20.19 -15.31 -24.09
N ASN A 281 21.20 -14.53 -23.70
CA ASN A 281 22.25 -14.04 -24.61
C ASN A 281 23.30 -15.09 -25.00
N VAL A 282 23.40 -16.20 -24.26
CA VAL A 282 24.26 -17.36 -24.58
C VAL A 282 23.55 -18.37 -25.49
N GLN A 283 22.21 -18.31 -25.62
CA GLN A 283 21.41 -19.10 -26.56
C GLN A 283 21.00 -18.39 -27.87
N PRO A 284 21.88 -17.79 -28.71
CA PRO A 284 21.58 -17.55 -30.12
C PRO A 284 22.16 -18.64 -31.02
N THR A 285 21.28 -19.28 -31.81
CA THR A 285 21.55 -20.05 -33.06
C THR A 285 22.43 -21.31 -32.98
N ASN A 286 21.81 -22.46 -32.65
CA ASN A 286 22.30 -23.79 -33.06
C ASN A 286 21.20 -24.61 -33.75
N GLU A 287 20.30 -23.94 -34.48
CA GLU A 287 19.37 -24.59 -35.41
C GLU A 287 19.50 -23.89 -36.78
N ALA A 288 20.57 -24.24 -37.50
CA ALA A 288 20.60 -24.07 -38.94
C ALA A 288 21.33 -25.26 -39.58
N THR A 289 20.57 -25.99 -40.39
CA THR A 289 20.96 -26.94 -41.45
C THR A 289 21.49 -28.32 -41.05
N GLU A 290 20.57 -29.24 -40.73
CA GLU A 290 20.68 -30.61 -41.27
C GLU A 290 20.00 -30.63 -42.65
N THR A 291 20.80 -30.54 -43.72
CA THR A 291 20.36 -30.89 -45.07
C THR A 291 20.16 -32.41 -45.16
N PRO A 292 19.02 -32.92 -45.69
CA PRO A 292 18.88 -34.33 -45.98
C PRO A 292 19.77 -34.69 -47.18
N VAL A 293 20.56 -35.75 -47.03
CA VAL A 293 21.31 -36.38 -48.12
C VAL A 293 20.31 -37.12 -49.00
N GLU A 294 20.08 -36.62 -50.22
CA GLU A 294 19.40 -37.37 -51.27
C GLU A 294 20.39 -38.39 -51.87
N GLU A 295 20.29 -39.64 -51.43
CA GLU A 295 20.75 -40.78 -52.22
C GLU A 295 19.80 -40.97 -53.40
N THR A 296 20.27 -40.76 -54.63
CA THR A 296 19.72 -41.45 -55.79
C THR A 296 20.84 -42.13 -56.56
N LYS A 297 20.75 -43.46 -56.60
CA LYS A 297 21.55 -44.36 -57.41
C LYS A 297 21.09 -44.33 -58.88
N ALA A 298 22.06 -44.65 -59.73
CA ALA A 298 22.02 -44.81 -61.18
C ALA A 298 20.85 -45.64 -61.75
N GLU A 299 20.39 -45.28 -62.95
CA GLU A 299 20.63 -46.01 -64.22
C GLU A 299 20.41 -45.09 -65.43
#